data_AF-W1P2N8-F1
#
_entry.id   AF-W1P2N8-F1
#
_cell.length_a   1.000
_cell.length_b   1.000
_cell.length_c   1.000
_cell.angle_alpha   90.00
_cell.angle_beta   90.00
_cell.angle_gamma   90.00
#
_symmetry.space_group_name_H-M   'P 1'
#
loop_
_entity.id
_entity.type
_entity.pdbx_description
1 polymer ?
#
loop_
_entity_poly.entity_id
_entity_poly.type
_entity_poly.pdbx_seq_one_letter_code
_entity_poly.pdbx_strand_id
1 'polypeptide(L)'
;MVREKDVLWQYGKVVDGKTQKVECCFCGANMSSGITRFRNHLAGVSKKDVAPCKQVPDEVRMLAYNLVKTKDKEADAKKQRKKELTLASRHESTSMGESLLSPSPIRTLLHPSIENIWPKRGKELVDDLMGKFFFDNGLPFNVARSRYYQPLIDAIAAYGVGYKGPSSETLRTDILQNVKEEVQKFVDDRRKDWAETGCTIMSDSWTDARDRSLINFLVACPKGTVFLRSADITAHVNDPKYLSNLFEEIIQEVGPENVVQIITDIGDSFKAVGNILCGKYPKLFWAGCATHGVDLMLEDFSKLNLVGRILEVAKEVIRYIYSNTGVLSMMHRFTENRELSKSLSTRFATRFVSLQSLVGLEMQLRHMFTHPDWMASPLNQTEEGRFVASIMHNEEFWIEAKEVKVPNGHWESSPSFETVDSDEEGIGPAIYGKP
;
A
#
# COMPACT_ATOMS: atom_id res chain seq x y z
N MET A 1 -40.38 -9.05 -16.77
CA MET A 1 -39.95 -7.63 -16.80
C MET A 1 -40.10 -7.10 -18.21
N VAL A 2 -40.99 -6.14 -18.40
CA VAL A 2 -41.11 -5.39 -19.66
C VAL A 2 -39.80 -4.62 -19.86
N ARG A 3 -39.12 -4.79 -20.99
CA ARG A 3 -37.87 -4.06 -21.29
C ARG A 3 -38.22 -2.58 -21.48
N GLU A 4 -37.68 -1.71 -20.64
CA GLU A 4 -37.73 -0.26 -20.86
C GLU A 4 -37.22 0.08 -22.27
N LYS A 5 -38.01 0.87 -23.01
CA LYS A 5 -37.60 1.36 -24.33
C LYS A 5 -36.47 2.38 -24.12
N ASP A 6 -35.35 2.14 -24.79
CA ASP A 6 -34.17 2.98 -24.69
C ASP A 6 -34.47 4.42 -25.13
N VAL A 7 -34.12 5.40 -24.30
CA VAL A 7 -34.42 6.83 -24.54
C VAL A 7 -33.87 7.35 -25.86
N LEU A 8 -32.80 6.72 -26.40
CA LEU A 8 -32.18 7.13 -27.66
C LEU A 8 -33.04 6.82 -28.89
N TRP A 9 -34.09 6.01 -28.77
CA TRP A 9 -35.02 5.72 -29.86
C TRP A 9 -35.74 6.96 -30.39
N GLN A 10 -35.89 8.01 -29.59
CA GLN A 10 -36.51 9.27 -30.04
C GLN A 10 -35.70 9.98 -31.15
N TYR A 11 -34.43 9.62 -31.33
CA TYR A 11 -33.55 10.21 -32.33
C TYR A 11 -33.41 9.36 -33.61
N GLY A 12 -34.20 8.29 -33.74
CA GLY A 12 -34.18 7.41 -34.92
C GLY A 12 -35.58 7.08 -35.43
N LYS A 13 -35.73 6.95 -36.75
CA LYS A 13 -36.98 6.51 -37.40
C LYS A 13 -36.86 5.05 -37.81
N VAL A 14 -37.90 4.26 -37.55
CA VAL A 14 -37.94 2.86 -37.98
C VAL A 14 -38.38 2.81 -39.43
N VAL A 15 -37.55 2.23 -40.30
CA VAL A 15 -37.75 2.24 -41.76
C VAL A 15 -38.62 1.06 -42.23
N ASP A 16 -38.69 -0.02 -41.46
CA ASP A 16 -39.58 -1.17 -41.74
C ASP A 16 -39.82 -1.99 -40.45
N GLY A 17 -41.06 -2.40 -40.19
CA GLY A 17 -41.43 -3.16 -38.99
C GLY A 17 -40.91 -4.60 -38.96
N LYS A 18 -40.51 -5.14 -40.12
CA LYS A 18 -40.01 -6.53 -40.25
C LYS A 18 -38.48 -6.65 -40.19
N THR A 19 -37.76 -5.60 -40.58
CA THR A 19 -36.29 -5.55 -40.50
C THR A 19 -35.91 -4.43 -39.53
N GLN A 20 -35.25 -4.75 -38.41
CA GLN A 20 -34.86 -3.82 -37.33
C GLN A 20 -33.84 -2.73 -37.80
N LYS A 21 -34.21 -1.97 -38.83
CA LYS A 21 -33.45 -0.92 -39.49
C LYS A 21 -33.88 0.43 -38.94
N VAL A 22 -32.88 1.24 -38.60
CA VAL A 22 -33.07 2.54 -37.96
C VAL A 22 -32.37 3.59 -38.82
N GLU A 23 -33.12 4.62 -39.18
CA GLU A 23 -32.61 5.82 -39.83
C GLU A 23 -32.28 6.86 -38.77
N CYS A 24 -31.06 7.41 -38.81
CA CYS A 24 -30.63 8.48 -37.93
C CYS A 24 -31.30 9.81 -38.28
N CYS A 25 -32.00 10.46 -37.34
CA CYS A 25 -32.67 11.75 -37.58
C CYS A 25 -31.70 12.91 -37.87
N PHE A 26 -30.40 12.76 -37.64
CA PHE A 26 -29.40 13.83 -37.85
C PHE A 26 -28.70 13.74 -39.19
N CYS A 27 -28.27 12.54 -39.62
CA CYS A 27 -27.50 12.37 -40.86
C CYS A 27 -28.22 11.55 -41.94
N GLY A 28 -29.42 11.02 -41.66
CA GLY A 28 -30.16 10.17 -42.59
C GLY A 28 -29.55 8.78 -42.84
N ALA A 29 -28.50 8.41 -42.10
CA ALA A 29 -27.85 7.11 -42.30
C ALA A 29 -28.75 5.96 -41.84
N ASN A 30 -28.89 4.95 -42.70
CA ASN A 30 -29.65 3.73 -42.43
C ASN A 30 -28.74 2.64 -41.86
N MET A 31 -29.06 2.17 -40.65
CA MET A 31 -28.30 1.12 -39.98
C MET A 31 -29.14 -0.16 -39.84
N SER A 32 -28.63 -1.26 -40.40
CA SER A 32 -29.23 -2.59 -40.28
C SER A 32 -28.67 -3.35 -39.08
N SER A 33 -28.98 -2.89 -37.87
CA SER A 33 -28.79 -3.65 -36.63
C SER A 33 -29.37 -2.84 -35.48
N GLY A 34 -30.02 -3.52 -34.52
CA GLY A 34 -30.74 -2.90 -33.41
C GLY A 34 -29.93 -1.92 -32.52
N ILE A 35 -30.62 -1.38 -31.51
CA ILE A 35 -30.26 -0.22 -30.69
C ILE A 35 -28.77 -0.04 -30.35
N THR A 36 -28.00 -1.10 -30.10
CA THR A 36 -26.57 -1.03 -29.75
C THR A 36 -25.70 -0.37 -30.83
N ARG A 37 -25.93 -0.67 -32.10
CA ARG A 37 -25.19 -0.02 -33.21
C ARG A 37 -25.60 1.45 -33.33
N PHE A 38 -26.88 1.73 -33.12
CA PHE A 38 -27.41 3.08 -33.12
C PHE A 38 -26.84 3.95 -31.98
N ARG A 39 -26.66 3.39 -30.77
CA ARG A 39 -26.01 4.13 -29.66
C ARG A 39 -24.58 4.53 -30.00
N ASN A 40 -23.77 3.62 -30.56
CA ASN A 40 -22.39 3.90 -30.92
C ASN A 40 -22.28 4.97 -32.01
N HIS A 41 -23.18 4.93 -32.99
CA HIS A 41 -23.29 5.95 -34.03
C HIS A 41 -23.57 7.36 -33.47
N LEU A 42 -24.51 7.48 -32.52
CA LEU A 42 -24.84 8.75 -31.87
C LEU A 42 -23.75 9.20 -30.87
N ALA A 43 -23.10 8.27 -30.19
CA ALA A 43 -22.05 8.53 -29.20
C ALA A 43 -20.71 8.95 -29.81
N GLY A 44 -20.55 8.89 -31.13
CA GLY A 44 -19.28 9.21 -31.79
C GLY A 44 -18.20 8.12 -31.63
N VAL A 45 -18.59 6.89 -31.25
CA VAL A 45 -17.65 5.80 -30.94
C VAL A 45 -17.60 4.81 -32.10
N SER A 46 -16.45 4.71 -32.77
CA SER A 46 -16.21 3.76 -33.87
C SER A 46 -15.98 2.33 -33.34
N LYS A 47 -17.02 1.72 -32.76
CA LYS A 47 -17.02 0.31 -32.30
C LYS A 47 -18.06 -0.50 -33.09
N LYS A 48 -17.71 -1.74 -33.46
CA LYS A 48 -18.58 -2.72 -34.16
C LYS A 48 -19.00 -2.30 -35.57
N ASP A 49 -18.06 -1.77 -36.34
CA ASP A 49 -18.20 -1.49 -37.78
C ASP A 49 -19.32 -0.50 -38.14
N VAL A 50 -19.53 0.53 -37.29
CA VAL A 50 -20.48 1.62 -37.54
C VAL A 50 -19.75 2.95 -37.52
N ALA A 51 -19.86 3.72 -38.60
CA ALA A 51 -19.29 5.05 -38.69
C ALA A 51 -20.02 6.02 -37.76
N PRO A 52 -19.31 6.89 -37.01
CA PRO A 52 -19.93 7.87 -36.11
C PRO A 52 -20.65 8.98 -36.87
N CYS A 53 -21.75 9.49 -36.30
CA CYS A 53 -22.47 10.62 -36.87
C CYS A 53 -21.81 11.94 -36.49
N LYS A 54 -21.44 12.74 -37.50
CA LYS A 54 -20.83 14.07 -37.31
C LYS A 54 -21.85 15.18 -37.05
N GLN A 55 -23.14 14.92 -37.26
CA GLN A 55 -24.21 15.94 -37.22
C GLN A 55 -25.06 15.89 -35.92
N VAL A 56 -24.68 15.04 -34.96
CA VAL A 56 -25.39 14.94 -33.66
C VAL A 56 -25.01 16.13 -32.79
N PRO A 57 -25.96 16.90 -32.22
CA PRO A 57 -25.67 17.94 -31.24
C PRO A 57 -24.91 17.39 -30.03
N ASP A 58 -24.01 18.20 -29.44
CA ASP A 58 -23.09 17.75 -28.40
C ASP A 58 -23.81 17.20 -27.15
N GLU A 59 -24.95 17.78 -26.79
CA GLU A 59 -25.79 17.30 -25.69
C GLU A 59 -26.29 15.86 -25.93
N VAL A 60 -26.76 15.56 -27.15
CA VAL A 60 -27.25 14.23 -27.53
C VAL A 60 -26.09 13.24 -27.65
N ARG A 61 -24.92 13.70 -28.12
CA ARG A 61 -23.70 12.89 -28.20
C ARG A 61 -23.22 12.49 -26.81
N MET A 62 -23.21 13.42 -25.86
CA MET A 62 -22.83 13.17 -24.47
C MET A 62 -23.81 12.24 -23.75
N LEU A 63 -25.12 12.43 -23.98
CA LEU A 63 -26.14 11.50 -23.48
C LEU A 63 -25.92 10.08 -24.00
N ALA A 64 -25.69 9.93 -25.31
CA ALA A 64 -25.44 8.62 -25.93
C ALA A 64 -24.13 7.99 -25.43
N TYR A 65 -23.06 8.77 -25.28
CA TYR A 65 -21.77 8.31 -24.76
C TYR A 65 -21.88 7.79 -23.32
N ASN A 66 -22.58 8.53 -22.45
CA ASN A 66 -22.80 8.12 -21.07
C ASN A 66 -23.60 6.81 -20.98
N LEU A 67 -24.65 6.66 -21.81
CA LEU A 67 -25.44 5.42 -21.86
C LEU A 67 -24.66 4.21 -22.39
N VAL A 68 -23.70 4.41 -23.29
CA VAL A 68 -22.78 3.35 -23.74
C VAL A 68 -21.84 2.96 -22.60
N LYS A 69 -21.25 3.95 -21.91
CA LYS A 69 -20.31 3.73 -20.81
C LYS A 69 -20.96 3.05 -19.60
N THR A 70 -22.19 3.42 -19.23
CA THR A 70 -22.92 2.76 -18.13
C THR A 70 -23.27 1.32 -18.48
N LYS A 71 -23.70 1.04 -19.71
CA LYS A 71 -24.04 -0.32 -20.14
C LYS A 71 -22.81 -1.22 -20.31
N ASP A 72 -21.66 -0.68 -20.72
CA ASP A 72 -20.39 -1.43 -20.72
C ASP A 72 -19.98 -1.80 -19.27
N LYS A 73 -20.07 -0.86 -18.33
CA LYS A 73 -19.82 -1.12 -16.89
C LYS A 73 -20.79 -2.14 -16.30
N GLU A 74 -22.08 -2.06 -16.62
CA GLU A 74 -23.09 -3.03 -16.18
C GLU A 74 -22.84 -4.43 -16.77
N ALA A 75 -22.38 -4.52 -18.02
CA ALA A 75 -22.03 -5.79 -18.65
C ALA A 75 -20.80 -6.43 -18.00
N ASP A 76 -19.79 -5.63 -17.66
CA ASP A 76 -18.59 -6.09 -16.95
C ASP A 76 -18.90 -6.52 -15.52
N ALA A 77 -19.71 -5.73 -14.79
CA ALA A 77 -20.19 -6.09 -13.45
C ALA A 77 -21.04 -7.37 -13.48
N LYS A 78 -21.87 -7.57 -14.50
CA LYS A 78 -22.66 -8.81 -14.66
C LYS A 78 -21.80 -10.01 -15.02
N LYS A 79 -20.67 -9.81 -15.72
CA LYS A 79 -19.68 -10.84 -16.04
C LYS A 79 -18.86 -11.24 -14.80
N GLN A 80 -18.52 -10.28 -13.94
CA GLN A 80 -17.90 -10.53 -12.63
C GLN A 80 -18.86 -11.25 -11.68
N ARG A 81 -20.10 -10.78 -11.55
CA ARG A 81 -21.11 -11.40 -10.69
C ARG A 81 -21.45 -12.83 -11.11
N LYS A 82 -21.44 -13.12 -12.42
CA LYS A 82 -21.61 -14.49 -12.94
C LYS A 82 -20.41 -15.39 -12.65
N LYS A 83 -19.18 -14.84 -12.62
CA LYS A 83 -17.96 -15.55 -12.19
C LYS A 83 -17.98 -15.85 -10.69
N GLU A 84 -18.45 -14.93 -9.86
CA GLU A 84 -18.59 -15.10 -8.41
C GLU A 84 -19.69 -16.10 -8.04
N LEU A 85 -20.84 -16.06 -8.73
CA LEU A 85 -21.92 -17.04 -8.54
C LEU A 85 -21.50 -18.47 -8.95
N THR A 86 -20.66 -18.61 -9.99
CA THR A 86 -20.06 -19.92 -10.33
C THR A 86 -19.00 -20.39 -9.34
N LEU A 87 -18.39 -19.47 -8.58
CA LEU A 87 -17.43 -19.79 -7.52
C LEU A 87 -18.15 -20.21 -6.22
N ALA A 88 -19.24 -19.52 -5.88
CA ALA A 88 -20.05 -19.79 -4.68
C ALA A 88 -20.82 -21.12 -4.77
N SER A 89 -21.31 -21.49 -5.95
CA SER A 89 -21.99 -22.78 -6.17
C SER A 89 -21.07 -24.00 -6.03
N ARG A 90 -19.74 -23.83 -5.94
CA ARG A 90 -18.78 -24.92 -5.73
C ARG A 90 -18.51 -25.27 -4.26
N HIS A 91 -18.98 -24.46 -3.31
CA HIS A 91 -18.71 -24.68 -1.88
C HIS A 91 -19.84 -25.36 -1.09
N GLU A 92 -21.02 -25.57 -1.69
CA GLU A 92 -22.16 -26.24 -1.04
C GLU A 92 -22.72 -27.38 -1.90
N SER A 93 -21.94 -28.45 -2.12
CA SER A 93 -22.46 -29.76 -2.56
C SER A 93 -21.38 -30.86 -2.40
N THR A 94 -21.40 -31.45 -1.21
CA THR A 94 -21.32 -32.90 -0.94
C THR A 94 -19.99 -33.68 -1.01
N SER A 95 -19.78 -34.42 0.08
CA SER A 95 -18.89 -35.55 0.25
C SER A 95 -19.32 -36.80 -0.54
N MET A 96 -18.37 -37.73 -0.67
CA MET A 96 -18.49 -39.17 -0.98
C MET A 96 -18.99 -39.59 -2.39
N GLY A 97 -18.18 -40.40 -3.08
CA GLY A 97 -18.64 -41.28 -4.17
C GLY A 97 -17.66 -41.44 -5.32
N GLU A 98 -17.13 -42.65 -5.46
CA GLU A 98 -16.23 -43.15 -6.49
C GLU A 98 -16.69 -43.02 -7.96
N SER A 99 -15.70 -42.73 -8.82
CA SER A 99 -15.38 -43.42 -10.09
C SER A 99 -16.10 -43.10 -11.42
N LEU A 100 -15.24 -43.08 -12.45
CA LEU A 100 -15.43 -43.10 -13.92
C LEU A 100 -15.83 -41.75 -14.55
N LEU A 101 -15.00 -41.06 -15.33
CA LEU A 101 -14.36 -41.50 -16.58
C LEU A 101 -13.08 -40.70 -16.91
N SER A 102 -11.98 -41.44 -17.08
CA SER A 102 -10.70 -41.23 -17.81
C SER A 102 -10.18 -39.81 -18.22
N PRO A 103 -8.87 -39.54 -18.01
CA PRO A 103 -8.19 -38.34 -18.49
C PRO A 103 -7.73 -38.48 -19.95
N SER A 104 -7.94 -37.45 -20.77
CA SER A 104 -7.27 -37.37 -22.08
C SER A 104 -5.78 -37.03 -21.88
N PRO A 105 -4.85 -37.78 -22.50
CA PRO A 105 -3.43 -37.66 -22.22
C PRO A 105 -2.79 -36.55 -23.05
N ILE A 106 -2.05 -35.65 -22.41
CA ILE A 106 -1.02 -34.86 -23.08
C ILE A 106 0.18 -35.80 -23.29
N ARG A 107 0.09 -36.65 -24.31
CA ARG A 107 1.21 -37.24 -25.05
C ARG A 107 1.43 -36.28 -26.23
N THR A 108 2.60 -35.77 -26.59
CA THR A 108 3.96 -36.25 -26.49
C THR A 108 4.82 -35.07 -26.94
N LEU A 109 5.79 -34.59 -26.16
CA LEU A 109 7.03 -33.99 -26.69
C LEU A 109 8.15 -34.23 -25.68
N LEU A 110 8.41 -35.50 -25.40
CA LEU A 110 9.75 -35.93 -25.01
C LEU A 110 10.29 -36.72 -26.20
N HIS A 111 11.20 -36.10 -26.94
CA HIS A 111 12.22 -36.84 -27.67
C HIS A 111 13.53 -36.70 -26.88
N PRO A 112 14.26 -37.80 -26.63
CA PRO A 112 15.55 -37.75 -25.98
C PRO A 112 16.62 -37.20 -26.94
N SER A 113 17.73 -36.75 -26.35
CA SER A 113 18.89 -36.09 -26.97
C SER A 113 18.65 -34.70 -27.56
N ILE A 114 18.67 -33.69 -26.69
CA ILE A 114 19.01 -32.32 -27.05
C ILE A 114 20.02 -31.81 -26.00
N GLU A 115 21.24 -32.34 -26.07
CA GLU A 115 22.38 -31.52 -25.71
C GLU A 115 22.47 -30.41 -26.77
N ASN A 116 22.47 -29.14 -26.34
CA ASN A 116 22.76 -27.94 -27.14
C ASN A 116 21.63 -27.18 -27.87
N ILE A 117 20.43 -27.01 -27.28
CA ILE A 117 19.48 -25.99 -27.76
C ILE A 117 18.94 -25.15 -26.60
N TRP A 118 19.73 -24.19 -26.11
CA TRP A 118 19.17 -23.06 -25.37
C TRP A 118 19.65 -21.68 -25.82
N PRO A 119 19.54 -21.31 -27.12
CA PRO A 119 19.91 -19.97 -27.55
C PRO A 119 18.66 -19.07 -27.53
N LYS A 120 18.59 -18.18 -26.55
CA LYS A 120 17.73 -16.97 -26.49
C LYS A 120 16.22 -17.12 -26.24
N ARG A 121 15.50 -18.12 -26.77
CA ARG A 121 14.03 -18.21 -26.59
C ARG A 121 13.57 -18.61 -25.19
N GLY A 122 14.38 -19.32 -24.40
CA GLY A 122 13.95 -19.78 -23.09
C GLY A 122 14.09 -18.72 -21.99
N LYS A 123 14.98 -17.73 -22.13
CA LYS A 123 15.08 -16.63 -21.16
C LYS A 123 13.81 -15.78 -21.18
N GLU A 124 13.36 -15.37 -22.37
CA GLU A 124 12.15 -14.54 -22.53
C GLU A 124 10.90 -15.24 -21.94
N LEU A 125 10.77 -16.55 -22.11
CA LEU A 125 9.68 -17.33 -21.51
C LEU A 125 9.76 -17.35 -19.98
N VAL A 126 10.96 -17.56 -19.42
CA VAL A 126 11.16 -17.55 -17.96
C VAL A 126 10.86 -16.17 -17.40
N ASP A 127 11.37 -15.11 -18.02
CA ASP A 127 11.14 -13.73 -17.62
C ASP A 127 9.63 -13.38 -17.67
N ASP A 128 8.92 -13.76 -18.74
CA ASP A 128 7.48 -13.53 -18.89
C ASP A 128 6.66 -14.27 -17.83
N LEU A 129 7.03 -15.52 -17.49
CA LEU A 129 6.39 -16.27 -16.41
C LEU A 129 6.68 -15.68 -15.03
N MET A 130 7.91 -15.23 -14.78
CA MET A 130 8.27 -14.53 -13.55
C MET A 130 7.48 -13.22 -13.41
N GLY A 131 7.38 -12.43 -14.47
CA GLY A 131 6.58 -11.20 -14.49
C GLY A 131 5.11 -11.47 -14.19
N LYS A 132 4.50 -12.45 -14.86
CA LYS A 132 3.11 -12.87 -14.60
C LYS A 132 2.90 -13.32 -13.16
N PHE A 133 3.85 -14.06 -12.57
CA PHE A 133 3.78 -14.48 -11.18
C PHE A 133 3.78 -13.28 -10.21
N PHE A 134 4.63 -12.28 -10.46
CA PHE A 134 4.66 -11.05 -9.67
C PHE A 134 3.33 -10.28 -9.78
N PHE A 135 2.82 -10.07 -10.99
CA PHE A 135 1.63 -9.26 -11.21
C PHE A 135 0.36 -9.92 -10.69
N ASP A 136 0.21 -11.23 -10.89
CA ASP A 136 -0.98 -11.98 -10.46
C ASP A 136 -1.11 -12.05 -8.93
N ASN A 137 0.03 -12.08 -8.23
CA ASN A 137 0.08 -12.15 -6.76
C ASN A 137 0.30 -10.78 -6.10
N GLY A 138 0.36 -9.68 -6.86
CA GLY A 138 0.60 -8.34 -6.34
C GLY A 138 1.93 -8.21 -5.60
N LEU A 139 2.98 -8.93 -6.03
CA LEU A 139 4.29 -8.85 -5.40
C LEU A 139 4.97 -7.52 -5.74
N PRO A 140 5.48 -6.78 -4.73
CA PRO A 140 6.23 -5.57 -4.99
C PRO A 140 7.58 -5.90 -5.68
N PHE A 141 8.04 -5.00 -6.55
CA PHE A 141 9.21 -5.26 -7.41
C PHE A 141 10.52 -5.38 -6.65
N ASN A 142 10.59 -4.83 -5.44
CA ASN A 142 11.70 -4.99 -4.50
C ASN A 142 11.96 -6.46 -4.11
N VAL A 143 10.98 -7.37 -4.22
CA VAL A 143 11.18 -8.81 -3.96
C VAL A 143 12.29 -9.38 -4.87
N ALA A 144 12.46 -8.84 -6.08
CA ALA A 144 13.54 -9.22 -6.99
C ALA A 144 14.95 -8.79 -6.51
N ARG A 145 15.03 -7.89 -5.52
CA ARG A 145 16.26 -7.46 -4.85
C ARG A 145 16.55 -8.27 -3.58
N SER A 146 15.68 -9.19 -3.19
CA SER A 146 15.89 -10.05 -2.02
C SER A 146 17.19 -10.84 -2.14
N ARG A 147 17.92 -10.96 -1.02
CA ARG A 147 19.12 -11.80 -0.92
C ARG A 147 18.89 -13.26 -1.31
N TYR A 148 17.64 -13.74 -1.30
CA TYR A 148 17.27 -15.10 -1.67
C TYR A 148 16.79 -15.23 -3.12
N TYR A 149 16.57 -14.12 -3.84
CA TYR A 149 15.94 -14.15 -5.16
C TYR A 149 16.80 -14.88 -6.20
N GLN A 150 18.03 -14.41 -6.44
CA GLN A 150 18.94 -15.06 -7.39
C GLN A 150 19.36 -16.48 -6.91
N PRO A 151 19.72 -16.71 -5.62
CA PRO A 151 20.04 -18.06 -5.14
C PRO A 151 18.91 -19.08 -5.33
N LEU A 152 17.64 -18.68 -5.17
CA LEU A 152 16.50 -19.54 -5.45
C LEU A 152 16.48 -19.96 -6.94
N ILE A 153 16.66 -19.00 -7.85
CA ILE A 153 16.68 -19.25 -9.30
C ILE A 153 17.84 -20.17 -9.65
N ASP A 154 19.03 -19.92 -9.10
CA ASP A 154 20.22 -20.74 -9.33
C ASP A 154 20.03 -22.17 -8.83
N ALA A 155 19.41 -22.35 -7.65
CA ALA A 155 19.11 -23.67 -7.09
C ALA A 155 18.10 -24.46 -7.95
N ILE A 156 17.06 -23.78 -8.46
CA ILE A 156 16.09 -24.39 -9.38
C ILE A 156 16.77 -24.78 -10.70
N ALA A 157 17.61 -23.90 -11.25
CA ALA A 157 18.34 -24.16 -12.48
C ALA A 157 19.34 -25.32 -12.33
N ALA A 158 20.04 -25.38 -11.20
CA ALA A 158 20.98 -26.46 -10.86
C ALA A 158 20.27 -27.81 -10.66
N TYR A 159 19.05 -27.81 -10.13
CA TYR A 159 18.24 -29.04 -10.04
C TYR A 159 17.83 -29.55 -11.43
N GLY A 160 17.45 -28.64 -12.33
CA GLY A 160 17.11 -28.96 -13.72
C GLY A 160 15.68 -29.44 -13.92
N VAL A 161 15.45 -30.10 -15.07
CA VAL A 161 14.11 -30.51 -15.51
C VAL A 161 13.49 -31.50 -14.53
N GLY A 162 12.26 -31.21 -14.10
CA GLY A 162 11.49 -32.07 -13.19
C GLY A 162 11.34 -31.53 -11.77
N TYR A 163 12.03 -30.44 -11.42
CA TYR A 163 11.77 -29.74 -10.17
C TYR A 163 10.29 -29.34 -10.06
N LYS A 164 9.69 -29.62 -8.90
CA LYS A 164 8.36 -29.16 -8.53
C LYS A 164 8.49 -28.30 -7.28
N GLY A 165 8.03 -27.05 -7.37
CA GLY A 165 8.01 -26.15 -6.22
C GLY A 165 7.19 -26.73 -5.05
N PRO A 166 7.49 -26.34 -3.81
CA PRO A 166 6.74 -26.76 -2.64
C PRO A 166 5.29 -26.28 -2.72
N SER A 167 4.38 -27.06 -2.13
CA SER A 167 2.97 -26.66 -2.02
C SER A 167 2.79 -25.52 -1.02
N SER A 168 1.65 -24.83 -1.07
CA SER A 168 1.31 -23.81 -0.06
C SER A 168 1.28 -24.38 1.36
N GLU A 169 0.89 -25.66 1.52
CA GLU A 169 0.88 -26.32 2.82
C GLU A 169 2.31 -26.56 3.30
N THR A 170 3.15 -27.15 2.45
CA THR A 170 4.57 -27.39 2.76
C THR A 170 5.32 -26.10 3.09
N LEU A 171 5.01 -24.99 2.41
CA LEU A 171 5.60 -23.68 2.68
C LEU A 171 5.23 -23.16 4.08
N ARG A 172 3.96 -23.27 4.49
CA ARG A 172 3.46 -22.72 5.76
C ARG A 172 3.72 -23.63 6.96
N THR A 173 4.03 -24.90 6.75
CA THR A 173 4.34 -25.86 7.81
C THR A 173 5.83 -26.17 7.86
N ASP A 174 6.30 -27.12 7.06
CA ASP A 174 7.62 -27.74 7.20
C ASP A 174 8.73 -26.74 6.89
N ILE A 175 8.61 -25.99 5.79
CA ILE A 175 9.62 -25.01 5.39
C ILE A 175 9.65 -23.85 6.38
N LEU A 176 8.50 -23.32 6.80
CA LEU A 176 8.43 -22.25 7.79
C LEU A 176 9.04 -22.70 9.12
N GLN A 177 8.77 -23.91 9.57
CA GLN A 177 9.33 -24.47 10.79
C GLN A 177 10.85 -24.62 10.70
N ASN A 178 11.37 -25.12 9.58
CA ASN A 178 12.82 -25.22 9.34
C ASN A 178 13.50 -23.84 9.37
N VAL A 179 12.92 -22.84 8.69
CA VAL A 179 13.44 -21.46 8.70
C VAL A 179 13.37 -20.87 10.12
N LYS A 180 12.29 -21.13 10.86
CA LYS A 180 12.16 -20.71 12.26
C LYS A 180 13.25 -21.31 13.13
N GLU A 181 13.57 -22.58 12.98
CA GLU A 181 14.64 -23.24 13.73
C GLU A 181 16.02 -22.70 13.38
N GLU A 182 16.27 -22.37 12.11
CA GLU A 182 17.51 -21.71 11.68
C GLU A 182 17.65 -20.33 12.34
N VAL A 183 16.58 -19.52 12.31
CA VAL A 183 16.55 -18.21 12.97
C VAL A 183 16.71 -18.36 14.49
N GLN A 184 16.08 -19.37 15.10
CA GLN A 184 16.21 -19.62 16.53
C GLN A 184 17.66 -19.92 16.92
N LYS A 185 18.38 -20.75 16.15
CA LYS A 185 19.80 -21.00 16.39
C LYS A 185 20.63 -19.71 16.32
N PHE A 186 20.36 -18.86 15.33
CA PHE A 186 20.99 -17.54 15.25
C PHE A 186 20.70 -16.67 16.47
N VAL A 187 19.46 -16.67 16.97
CA VAL A 187 19.07 -15.94 18.18
C VAL A 187 19.79 -16.52 19.40
N ASP A 188 19.78 -17.84 19.59
CA ASP A 188 20.43 -18.52 20.72
C ASP A 188 21.94 -18.27 20.75
N ASP A 189 22.58 -18.19 19.57
CA ASP A 189 23.99 -17.80 19.47
C ASP A 189 24.23 -16.36 19.92
N ARG A 190 23.31 -15.42 19.64
CA ARG A 190 23.37 -14.04 20.17
C ARG A 190 23.08 -13.99 21.67
N ARG A 191 22.20 -14.85 22.20
CA ARG A 191 21.87 -14.90 23.65
C ARG A 191 23.10 -15.13 24.51
N LYS A 192 24.05 -15.93 24.03
CA LYS A 192 25.33 -16.23 24.72
C LYS A 192 26.15 -14.97 24.99
N ASP A 193 26.02 -13.97 24.13
CA ASP A 193 26.78 -12.72 24.23
C ASP A 193 26.26 -11.80 25.35
N TRP A 194 24.99 -11.94 25.74
CA TRP A 194 24.36 -11.05 26.72
C TRP A 194 24.99 -11.17 28.12
N ALA A 195 25.49 -12.35 28.48
CA ALA A 195 26.18 -12.55 29.76
C ALA A 195 27.54 -11.82 29.82
N GLU A 196 28.18 -11.60 28.67
CA GLU A 196 29.46 -10.89 28.57
C GLU A 196 29.25 -9.37 28.50
N THR A 197 28.32 -8.92 27.65
CA THR A 197 28.17 -7.50 27.32
C THR A 197 27.07 -6.79 28.10
N GLY A 198 26.16 -7.55 28.72
CA GLY A 198 24.82 -7.07 29.04
C GLY A 198 23.99 -6.80 27.78
N CYS A 199 22.72 -6.48 27.98
CA CYS A 199 21.81 -6.12 26.90
C CYS A 199 20.75 -5.10 27.33
N THR A 200 20.16 -4.45 26.32
CA THR A 200 19.02 -3.53 26.46
C THR A 200 17.78 -4.19 25.88
N ILE A 201 16.71 -4.26 26.68
CA ILE A 201 15.39 -4.63 26.18
C ILE A 201 14.75 -3.36 25.61
N MET A 202 14.32 -3.41 24.35
CA MET A 202 13.55 -2.34 23.72
C MET A 202 12.13 -2.82 23.52
N SER A 203 11.15 -2.02 23.92
CA SER A 203 9.75 -2.28 23.61
C SER A 203 9.19 -1.21 22.70
N ASP A 204 8.49 -1.64 21.66
CA ASP A 204 7.78 -0.75 20.74
C ASP A 204 6.30 -1.15 20.71
N SER A 205 5.43 -0.23 21.10
CA SER A 205 3.99 -0.46 21.18
C SER A 205 3.25 0.37 20.15
N TRP A 206 2.27 -0.24 19.51
CA TRP A 206 1.44 0.45 18.51
C TRP A 206 0.00 -0.05 18.58
N THR A 207 -0.93 0.85 18.24
CA THR A 207 -2.36 0.57 18.19
C THR A 207 -2.86 0.78 16.77
N ASP A 208 -3.54 -0.21 16.21
CA ASP A 208 -4.13 -0.13 14.88
C ASP A 208 -5.46 0.65 14.88
N ALA A 209 -5.98 0.97 13.69
CA ALA A 209 -7.25 1.69 13.55
C ALA A 209 -8.50 0.90 14.03
N ARG A 210 -8.33 -0.35 14.48
CA ARG A 210 -9.36 -1.20 15.07
C ARG A 210 -9.17 -1.36 16.59
N ASP A 211 -8.40 -0.46 17.19
CA ASP A 211 -8.04 -0.43 18.61
C ASP A 211 -7.32 -1.71 19.08
N ARG A 212 -6.65 -2.44 18.17
CA ARG A 212 -5.79 -3.56 18.58
C ARG A 212 -4.42 -3.03 18.91
N SER A 213 -3.94 -3.32 20.11
CA SER A 213 -2.64 -2.88 20.59
C SER A 213 -1.68 -4.06 20.70
N LEU A 214 -0.55 -3.96 20.01
CA LEU A 214 0.53 -4.93 20.08
C LEU A 214 1.77 -4.26 20.67
N ILE A 215 2.54 -5.03 21.42
CA ILE A 215 3.86 -4.64 21.90
C ILE A 215 4.90 -5.63 21.37
N ASN A 216 5.96 -5.10 20.78
CA ASN A 216 7.11 -5.85 20.28
C ASN A 216 8.26 -5.71 21.27
N PHE A 217 8.93 -6.82 21.57
CA PHE A 217 10.14 -6.83 22.38
C PHE A 217 11.35 -7.19 21.52
N LEU A 218 12.36 -6.34 21.56
CA LEU A 218 13.67 -6.58 20.97
C LEU A 218 14.73 -6.57 22.07
N VAL A 219 15.80 -7.33 21.88
CA VAL A 219 16.96 -7.33 22.77
C VAL A 219 18.18 -6.92 21.96
N ALA A 220 18.76 -5.78 22.34
CA ALA A 220 19.95 -5.22 21.71
C ALA A 220 21.19 -5.42 22.59
N CYS A 221 22.29 -5.81 21.98
CA CYS A 221 23.61 -5.79 22.59
C CYS A 221 24.64 -5.26 21.56
N PRO A 222 25.90 -5.00 21.94
CA PRO A 222 26.93 -4.52 21.01
C PRO A 222 27.18 -5.43 19.80
N LYS A 223 26.82 -6.72 19.89
CA LYS A 223 26.97 -7.70 18.80
C LYS A 223 25.73 -7.82 17.91
N GLY A 224 24.66 -7.07 18.19
CA GLY A 224 23.47 -6.95 17.36
C GLY A 224 22.16 -6.93 18.12
N THR A 225 21.07 -6.86 17.38
CA THR A 225 19.70 -6.83 17.91
C THR A 225 18.93 -8.05 17.45
N VAL A 226 18.16 -8.65 18.36
CA VAL A 226 17.24 -9.75 18.05
C VAL A 226 15.81 -9.36 18.38
N PHE A 227 14.88 -9.76 17.53
CA PHE A 227 13.47 -9.76 17.88
C PHE A 227 13.21 -10.94 18.82
N LEU A 228 12.60 -10.68 19.97
CA LEU A 228 12.33 -11.69 20.98
C LEU A 228 10.91 -12.24 20.83
N ARG A 229 9.90 -11.38 20.97
CA ARG A 229 8.49 -11.74 20.77
C ARG A 229 7.61 -10.50 20.61
N SER A 230 6.39 -10.73 20.14
CA SER A 230 5.29 -9.77 20.20
C SER A 230 4.22 -10.28 21.16
N ALA A 231 3.51 -9.38 21.81
CA ALA A 231 2.36 -9.70 22.66
C ALA A 231 1.17 -8.80 22.32
N ASP A 232 -0.03 -9.37 22.39
CA ASP A 232 -1.28 -8.61 22.30
C ASP A 232 -1.60 -8.02 23.68
N ILE A 233 -1.68 -6.70 23.75
CA ILE A 233 -1.98 -5.94 24.96
C ILE A 233 -3.29 -5.16 24.84
N THR A 234 -4.12 -5.44 23.82
CA THR A 234 -5.36 -4.71 23.52
C THR A 234 -6.25 -4.52 24.75
N ALA A 235 -6.45 -5.57 25.55
CA ALA A 235 -7.29 -5.51 26.74
C ALA A 235 -6.60 -4.88 27.98
N HIS A 236 -5.29 -4.63 27.91
CA HIS A 236 -4.43 -4.34 29.07
C HIS A 236 -3.49 -3.13 28.87
N VAL A 237 -3.69 -2.32 27.83
CA VAL A 237 -2.86 -1.13 27.53
C VAL A 237 -2.74 -0.18 28.72
N ASN A 238 -3.81 -0.06 29.51
CA ASN A 238 -3.89 0.81 30.69
C ASN A 238 -3.83 0.03 32.00
N ASP A 239 -3.29 -1.19 31.99
CA ASP A 239 -3.09 -2.01 33.19
C ASP A 239 -1.58 -2.14 33.50
N PRO A 240 -1.02 -1.23 34.32
CA PRO A 240 0.40 -1.27 34.69
C PRO A 240 0.81 -2.59 35.36
N LYS A 241 -0.10 -3.32 36.02
CA LYS A 241 0.23 -4.58 36.67
C LYS A 241 0.41 -5.68 35.64
N TYR A 242 -0.53 -5.79 34.69
CA TYR A 242 -0.40 -6.72 33.58
C TYR A 242 0.88 -6.45 32.77
N LEU A 243 1.11 -5.19 32.41
CA LEU A 243 2.31 -4.80 31.68
C LEU A 243 3.58 -5.10 32.50
N SER A 244 3.60 -4.82 33.80
CA SER A 244 4.76 -5.14 34.64
C SER A 244 5.07 -6.64 34.65
N ASN A 245 4.04 -7.49 34.72
CA ASN A 245 4.22 -8.95 34.64
C ASN A 245 4.74 -9.38 33.26
N LEU A 246 4.26 -8.75 32.18
CA LEU A 246 4.72 -9.03 30.83
C LEU A 246 6.21 -8.69 30.67
N PHE A 247 6.64 -7.50 31.13
CA PHE A 247 8.06 -7.12 31.11
C PHE A 247 8.90 -8.00 32.04
N GLU A 248 8.36 -8.40 33.19
CA GLU A 248 8.99 -9.33 34.10
C GLU A 248 9.29 -10.67 33.42
N GLU A 249 8.33 -11.25 32.70
CA GLU A 249 8.54 -12.47 31.92
C GLU A 249 9.68 -12.32 30.91
N ILE A 250 9.76 -11.16 30.24
CA ILE A 250 10.86 -10.86 29.30
C ILE A 250 12.21 -10.79 30.03
N ILE A 251 12.27 -10.11 31.18
CA ILE A 251 13.49 -10.02 31.99
C ILE A 251 13.95 -11.42 32.43
N GLN A 252 13.02 -12.27 32.85
CA GLN A 252 13.32 -13.65 33.23
C GLN A 252 13.79 -14.49 32.03
N GLU A 253 13.19 -14.33 30.86
CA GLU A 253 13.60 -15.03 29.64
C GLU A 253 15.02 -14.63 29.19
N VAL A 254 15.37 -13.35 29.35
CA VAL A 254 16.69 -12.82 28.99
C VAL A 254 17.75 -13.13 30.05
N GLY A 255 17.35 -13.34 31.31
CA GLY A 255 18.24 -13.44 32.46
C GLY A 255 18.41 -12.07 33.13
N PRO A 256 17.88 -11.86 34.34
CA PRO A 256 17.91 -10.57 35.02
C PRO A 256 19.32 -9.97 35.19
N GLU A 257 20.33 -10.81 35.32
CA GLU A 257 21.74 -10.44 35.40
C GLU A 257 22.32 -9.86 34.10
N ASN A 258 21.71 -10.18 32.97
CA ASN A 258 22.13 -9.73 31.64
C ASN A 258 21.48 -8.39 31.27
N VAL A 259 20.34 -8.05 31.88
CA VAL A 259 19.58 -6.85 31.53
C VAL A 259 20.18 -5.62 32.22
N VAL A 260 20.73 -4.72 31.41
CA VAL A 260 21.26 -3.43 31.88
C VAL A 260 20.18 -2.36 31.81
N GLN A 261 19.39 -2.34 30.74
CA GLN A 261 18.46 -1.26 30.45
C GLN A 261 17.17 -1.77 29.80
N ILE A 262 16.07 -1.04 30.05
CA ILE A 262 14.83 -1.14 29.28
C ILE A 262 14.52 0.23 28.66
N ILE A 263 14.23 0.24 27.35
CA ILE A 263 13.79 1.42 26.61
C ILE A 263 12.36 1.19 26.12
N THR A 264 11.44 2.08 26.49
CA THR A 264 10.02 2.00 26.09
C THR A 264 9.54 3.31 25.48
N ASP A 265 8.39 3.30 24.83
CA ASP A 265 7.65 4.52 24.54
C ASP A 265 7.30 5.30 25.83
N ILE A 266 7.14 6.62 25.71
CA ILE A 266 6.92 7.52 26.86
C ILE A 266 5.41 7.62 27.16
N GLY A 267 4.77 6.48 27.46
CA GLY A 267 3.39 6.42 27.95
C GLY A 267 3.33 6.41 29.49
N ASP A 268 2.27 6.96 30.08
CA ASP A 268 2.13 7.02 31.54
C ASP A 268 2.05 5.63 32.19
N SER A 269 1.40 4.66 31.53
CA SER A 269 1.40 3.24 31.94
C SER A 269 2.82 2.68 32.02
N PHE A 270 3.67 2.98 31.03
CA PHE A 270 5.06 2.51 30.99
C PHE A 270 5.96 3.16 32.03
N LYS A 271 5.73 4.44 32.36
CA LYS A 271 6.41 5.09 33.50
C LYS A 271 6.09 4.38 34.82
N ALA A 272 4.82 4.00 35.03
CA ALA A 272 4.41 3.25 36.21
C ALA A 272 5.06 1.86 36.26
N VAL A 273 5.10 1.15 35.12
CA VAL A 273 5.80 -0.14 34.99
C VAL A 273 7.29 -0.01 35.33
N GLY A 274 7.95 1.02 34.77
CA GLY A 274 9.35 1.29 35.05
C GLY A 274 9.63 1.50 36.53
N ASN A 275 8.79 2.26 37.23
CA ASN A 275 8.93 2.46 38.68
C ASN A 275 8.79 1.14 39.47
N ILE A 276 7.84 0.29 39.09
CA ILE A 276 7.62 -1.02 39.71
C ILE A 276 8.86 -1.92 39.51
N LEU A 277 9.36 -2.00 38.27
CA LEU A 277 10.46 -2.90 37.92
C LEU A 277 11.81 -2.41 38.45
N CYS A 278 12.09 -1.10 38.43
CA CYS A 278 13.30 -0.54 39.04
C CYS A 278 13.34 -0.75 40.56
N GLY A 279 12.17 -0.78 41.22
CA GLY A 279 12.09 -1.15 42.64
C GLY A 279 12.47 -2.63 42.91
N LYS A 280 12.15 -3.52 41.97
CA LYS A 280 12.45 -4.96 42.05
C LYS A 280 13.86 -5.31 41.56
N TYR A 281 14.38 -4.56 40.58
CA TYR A 281 15.69 -4.74 39.96
C TYR A 281 16.53 -3.46 40.14
N PRO A 282 17.25 -3.31 41.27
CA PRO A 282 17.96 -2.06 41.57
C PRO A 282 19.08 -1.69 40.59
N LYS A 283 19.55 -2.65 39.78
CA LYS A 283 20.59 -2.44 38.75
C LYS A 283 20.01 -2.09 37.37
N LEU A 284 18.69 -2.15 37.22
CA LEU A 284 18.00 -1.91 35.95
C LEU A 284 17.85 -0.42 35.70
N PHE A 285 18.26 0.04 34.53
CA PHE A 285 17.96 1.39 34.06
C PHE A 285 16.71 1.40 33.19
N TRP A 286 15.72 2.21 33.55
CA TRP A 286 14.54 2.43 32.71
C TRP A 286 14.63 3.78 32.02
N ALA A 287 14.48 3.80 30.69
CA ALA A 287 14.53 5.02 29.90
C ALA A 287 13.36 5.11 28.90
N GLY A 288 12.92 6.33 28.63
CA GLY A 288 12.02 6.61 27.52
C GLY A 288 12.75 6.60 26.18
N CYS A 289 12.05 6.25 25.12
CA CYS A 289 12.53 6.28 23.75
C CYS A 289 12.90 7.71 23.34
N ALA A 290 14.13 7.91 22.88
CA ALA A 290 14.62 9.21 22.43
C ALA A 290 13.79 9.75 21.25
N THR A 291 13.42 8.88 20.30
CA THR A 291 12.59 9.24 19.14
C THR A 291 11.23 9.77 19.58
N HIS A 292 10.60 9.11 20.57
CA HIS A 292 9.35 9.59 21.15
C HIS A 292 9.55 10.89 21.94
N GLY A 293 10.67 11.04 22.66
CA GLY A 293 11.03 12.28 23.33
C GLY A 293 11.14 13.47 22.36
N VAL A 294 11.77 13.28 21.20
CA VAL A 294 11.82 14.29 20.13
C VAL A 294 10.43 14.58 19.59
N ASP A 295 9.58 13.56 19.39
CA ASP A 295 8.20 13.76 18.93
C ASP A 295 7.37 14.61 19.91
N LEU A 296 7.55 14.42 21.22
CA LEU A 296 6.93 15.25 22.25
C LEU A 296 7.50 16.68 22.27
N MET A 297 8.80 16.86 22.02
CA MET A 297 9.36 18.21 21.87
C MET A 297 8.74 18.93 20.66
N LEU A 298 8.54 18.22 19.54
CA LEU A 298 7.86 18.75 18.36
C LEU A 298 6.39 19.06 18.64
N GLU A 299 5.72 18.26 19.48
CA GLU A 299 4.39 18.59 20.00
C GLU A 299 4.40 19.93 20.73
N ASP A 300 5.35 20.16 21.62
CA ASP A 300 5.45 21.41 22.37
C ASP A 300 5.77 22.61 21.47
N PHE A 301 6.64 22.45 20.47
CA PHE A 301 6.85 23.48 19.45
C PHE A 301 5.57 23.80 18.67
N SER A 302 4.75 22.78 18.38
CA SER A 302 3.47 22.99 17.69
C SER A 302 2.46 23.83 18.48
N LYS A 303 2.66 23.98 19.80
CA LYS A 303 1.82 24.84 20.67
C LYS A 303 2.20 26.32 20.60
N LEU A 304 3.34 26.68 20.00
CA LEU A 304 3.71 28.08 19.76
C LEU A 304 2.77 28.68 18.71
N ASN A 305 2.22 29.88 18.98
CA ASN A 305 1.18 30.50 18.14
C ASN A 305 1.49 30.51 16.63
N LEU A 306 2.70 30.95 16.26
CA LEU A 306 3.12 31.00 14.85
C LEU A 306 3.22 29.59 14.25
N VAL A 307 3.95 28.70 14.92
CA VAL A 307 4.21 27.32 14.46
C VAL A 307 2.90 26.54 14.33
N GLY A 308 2.06 26.56 15.37
CA GLY A 308 0.77 25.88 15.39
C GLY A 308 -0.15 26.34 14.26
N ARG A 309 -0.28 27.65 14.04
CA ARG A 309 -1.07 28.18 12.90
C ARG A 309 -0.55 27.65 11.57
N ILE A 310 0.75 27.74 11.32
CA ILE A 310 1.35 27.30 10.05
C ILE A 310 1.16 25.79 9.83
N LEU A 311 1.35 24.98 10.88
CA LEU A 311 1.15 23.53 10.80
C LEU A 311 -0.32 23.14 10.58
N GLU A 312 -1.29 23.88 11.12
CA GLU A 312 -2.71 23.64 10.81
C GLU A 312 -3.06 24.05 9.38
N VAL A 313 -2.60 25.22 8.91
CA VAL A 313 -2.84 25.66 7.53
C VAL A 313 -2.22 24.67 6.53
N ALA A 314 -0.97 24.26 6.76
CA ALA A 314 -0.29 23.28 5.91
C ALA A 314 -1.02 21.93 5.90
N LYS A 315 -1.47 21.46 7.07
CA LYS A 315 -2.27 20.23 7.18
C LYS A 315 -3.56 20.32 6.37
N GLU A 316 -4.28 21.44 6.40
CA GLU A 316 -5.50 21.62 5.62
C GLU A 316 -5.24 21.63 4.10
N VAL A 317 -4.16 22.28 3.65
CA VAL A 317 -3.73 22.24 2.23
C VAL A 317 -3.44 20.80 1.80
N ILE A 318 -2.63 20.08 2.57
CA ILE A 318 -2.25 18.70 2.27
C ILE A 318 -3.49 17.79 2.27
N ARG A 319 -4.33 17.88 3.31
CA ARG A 319 -5.58 17.13 3.42
C ARG A 319 -6.46 17.37 2.20
N TYR A 320 -6.61 18.62 1.77
CA TYR A 320 -7.43 18.95 0.60
C TYR A 320 -6.88 18.32 -0.68
N ILE A 321 -5.58 18.37 -0.92
CA ILE A 321 -4.94 17.78 -2.10
C ILE A 321 -5.18 16.26 -2.13
N TYR A 322 -4.87 15.55 -1.04
CA TYR A 322 -5.01 14.08 -1.00
C TYR A 322 -6.46 13.60 -0.96
N SER A 323 -7.39 14.40 -0.42
CA SER A 323 -8.82 14.04 -0.40
C SER A 323 -9.50 14.18 -1.77
N ASN A 324 -8.91 14.95 -2.69
CA ASN A 324 -9.47 15.23 -4.00
C ASN A 324 -8.63 14.58 -5.10
N THR A 325 -9.08 13.41 -5.60
CA THR A 325 -8.37 12.63 -6.63
C THR A 325 -7.97 13.44 -7.87
N GLY A 326 -8.80 14.40 -8.30
CA GLY A 326 -8.47 15.30 -9.40
C GLY A 326 -7.32 16.26 -9.08
N VAL A 327 -7.29 16.81 -7.86
CA VAL A 327 -6.22 17.71 -7.40
C VAL A 327 -4.93 16.94 -7.13
N LEU A 328 -5.03 15.75 -6.53
CA LEU A 328 -3.90 14.85 -6.35
C LEU A 328 -3.25 14.47 -7.69
N SER A 329 -4.07 14.11 -8.69
CA SER A 329 -3.57 13.82 -10.04
C SER A 329 -2.91 15.03 -10.71
N MET A 330 -3.43 16.24 -10.48
CA MET A 330 -2.74 17.46 -10.91
C MET A 330 -1.42 17.62 -10.17
N MET A 331 -1.39 17.49 -8.85
CA MET A 331 -0.17 17.62 -8.05
C MET A 331 0.93 16.71 -8.58
N HIS A 332 0.66 15.41 -8.76
CA HIS A 332 1.62 14.48 -9.32
C HIS A 332 2.17 14.87 -10.71
N ARG A 333 1.34 15.47 -11.57
CA ARG A 333 1.81 15.98 -12.88
C ARG A 333 2.77 17.16 -12.74
N PHE A 334 2.52 18.07 -11.79
CA PHE A 334 3.32 19.28 -11.59
C PHE A 334 4.57 19.02 -10.74
N THR A 335 4.57 17.97 -9.93
CA THR A 335 5.67 17.65 -9.00
C THR A 335 6.55 16.49 -9.45
N GLU A 336 6.29 15.89 -10.62
CA GLU A 336 6.96 14.68 -11.12
C GLU A 336 6.76 13.47 -10.18
N ASN A 337 5.52 13.27 -9.72
CA ASN A 337 5.12 12.24 -8.74
C ASN A 337 5.84 12.35 -7.38
N ARG A 338 6.31 13.55 -7.00
CA ARG A 338 6.78 13.77 -5.62
C ARG A 338 5.59 13.89 -4.66
N GLU A 339 5.74 13.30 -3.48
CA GLU A 339 4.75 13.31 -2.42
C GLU A 339 4.92 14.51 -1.47
N LEU A 340 3.81 14.97 -0.89
CA LEU A 340 3.80 16.03 0.13
C LEU A 340 3.87 15.45 1.55
N SER A 341 3.54 14.17 1.73
CA SER A 341 3.71 13.45 2.99
C SER A 341 4.80 12.40 2.87
N LYS A 342 5.81 12.46 3.76
CA LYS A 342 6.62 11.29 4.10
C LYS A 342 6.03 10.70 5.37
N SER A 343 5.52 9.48 5.31
CA SER A 343 5.01 8.79 6.49
C SER A 343 6.18 8.49 7.42
N LEU A 344 6.38 9.28 8.47
CA LEU A 344 7.32 8.95 9.53
C LEU A 344 6.63 8.13 10.62
N SER A 345 7.40 7.34 11.37
CA SER A 345 6.89 6.51 12.46
C SER A 345 6.24 7.32 13.60
N THR A 346 6.52 8.62 13.69
CA THR A 346 5.99 9.49 14.76
C THR A 346 5.00 10.54 14.27
N ARG A 347 3.95 10.78 15.07
CA ARG A 347 2.76 11.55 14.67
C ARG A 347 3.03 13.04 14.51
N PHE A 348 3.92 13.63 15.30
CA PHE A 348 4.20 15.08 15.23
C PHE A 348 5.31 15.41 14.25
N ALA A 349 6.36 14.60 14.19
CA ALA A 349 7.42 14.77 13.17
C ALA A 349 6.83 14.76 11.76
N THR A 350 5.82 13.92 11.50
CA THR A 350 5.09 13.90 10.23
C THR A 350 4.54 15.28 9.84
N ARG A 351 4.07 16.09 10.81
CA ARG A 351 3.54 17.44 10.51
C ARG A 351 4.64 18.38 10.01
N PHE A 352 5.82 18.36 10.65
CA PHE A 352 6.95 19.19 10.28
C PHE A 352 7.58 18.76 8.94
N VAL A 353 7.69 17.44 8.71
CA VAL A 353 8.21 16.92 7.44
C VAL A 353 7.24 17.14 6.28
N SER A 354 5.93 17.08 6.54
CA SER A 354 4.94 17.44 5.53
C SER A 354 4.99 18.94 5.20
N LEU A 355 5.20 19.80 6.19
CA LEU A 355 5.45 21.23 5.96
C LEU A 355 6.74 21.45 5.14
N GLN A 356 7.83 20.75 5.46
CA GLN A 356 9.07 20.83 4.68
C GLN A 356 8.88 20.42 3.23
N SER A 357 8.11 19.35 2.98
CA SER A 357 7.78 18.89 1.63
C SER A 357 6.91 19.90 0.88
N LEU A 358 5.91 20.49 1.57
CA LEU A 358 5.07 21.57 1.03
C LEU A 358 5.93 22.78 0.60
N VAL A 359 6.84 23.23 1.47
CA VAL A 359 7.77 24.35 1.16
C VAL A 359 8.75 23.98 0.06
N GLY A 360 9.26 22.75 0.02
CA GLY A 360 10.14 22.26 -1.04
C GLY A 360 9.48 22.22 -2.43
N LEU A 361 8.15 22.15 -2.47
CA LEU A 361 7.34 22.11 -3.69
C LEU A 361 6.59 23.43 -3.98
N GLU A 362 6.93 24.51 -3.29
CA GLU A 362 6.25 25.81 -3.38
C GLU A 362 6.04 26.27 -4.84
N MET A 363 7.10 26.27 -5.66
CA MET A 363 7.02 26.76 -7.04
C MET A 363 6.04 25.92 -7.88
N GLN A 364 6.11 24.60 -7.75
CA GLN A 364 5.26 23.66 -8.48
C GLN A 364 3.80 23.79 -8.05
N LEU A 365 3.55 23.91 -6.75
CA LEU A 365 2.20 24.07 -6.21
C LEU A 365 1.59 25.42 -6.60
N ARG A 366 2.34 26.51 -6.49
CA ARG A 366 1.90 27.84 -6.98
C ARG A 366 1.55 27.82 -8.46
N HIS A 367 2.37 27.16 -9.28
CA HIS A 367 2.09 27.00 -10.69
C HIS A 367 0.82 26.18 -10.93
N MET A 368 0.63 25.06 -10.20
CA MET A 368 -0.57 24.24 -10.29
C MET A 368 -1.85 25.04 -10.03
N PHE A 369 -1.90 25.84 -8.96
CA PHE A 369 -3.07 26.62 -8.57
C PHE A 369 -3.32 27.89 -9.40
N THR A 370 -2.41 28.25 -10.32
CA THR A 370 -2.64 29.29 -11.35
C THR A 370 -2.92 28.72 -12.73
N HIS A 371 -2.76 27.40 -12.91
CA HIS A 371 -2.84 26.77 -14.22
C HIS A 371 -4.29 26.73 -14.75
N PRO A 372 -4.52 26.87 -16.08
CA PRO A 372 -5.85 26.77 -16.68
C PRO A 372 -6.63 25.51 -16.29
N ASP A 373 -5.96 24.37 -16.14
CA ASP A 373 -6.55 23.11 -15.67
C ASP A 373 -7.21 23.25 -14.28
N TRP A 374 -6.57 23.95 -13.35
CA TRP A 374 -7.15 24.25 -12.04
C TRP A 374 -8.30 25.26 -12.17
N MET A 375 -8.10 26.33 -12.94
CA MET A 375 -9.10 27.37 -13.11
C MET A 375 -10.42 26.85 -13.71
N ALA A 376 -10.33 25.88 -14.62
CA ALA A 376 -11.46 25.19 -15.23
C ALA A 376 -12.08 24.10 -14.32
N SER A 377 -11.41 23.72 -13.23
CA SER A 377 -11.89 22.69 -12.31
C SER A 377 -13.11 23.17 -11.52
N PRO A 378 -14.18 22.36 -11.38
CA PRO A 378 -15.28 22.67 -10.47
C PRO A 378 -14.83 22.87 -9.02
N LEU A 379 -13.70 22.25 -8.64
CA LEU A 379 -13.13 22.35 -7.29
C LEU A 379 -12.60 23.75 -6.99
N ASN A 380 -12.19 24.52 -7.98
CA ASN A 380 -11.82 25.93 -7.80
C ASN A 380 -13.03 26.81 -7.42
N GLN A 381 -14.26 26.33 -7.68
CA GLN A 381 -15.47 27.06 -7.32
C GLN A 381 -15.99 26.71 -5.92
N THR A 382 -15.44 25.71 -5.24
CA THR A 382 -15.83 25.38 -3.87
C THR A 382 -15.18 26.33 -2.86
N GLU A 383 -15.81 26.50 -1.70
CA GLU A 383 -15.25 27.32 -0.61
C GLU A 383 -13.87 26.82 -0.18
N GLU A 384 -13.74 25.50 0.02
CA GLU A 384 -12.47 24.85 0.38
C GLU A 384 -11.39 25.04 -0.68
N GLY A 385 -11.73 24.90 -1.97
CA GLY A 385 -10.77 25.06 -3.06
C GLY A 385 -10.27 26.50 -3.22
N ARG A 386 -11.17 27.48 -3.07
CA ARG A 386 -10.78 28.90 -3.06
C ARG A 386 -9.92 29.23 -1.85
N PHE A 387 -10.25 28.68 -0.68
CA PHE A 387 -9.45 28.85 0.52
C PHE A 387 -8.02 28.33 0.29
N VAL A 388 -7.85 27.09 -0.18
CA VAL A 388 -6.52 26.52 -0.45
C VAL A 388 -5.77 27.32 -1.52
N ALA A 389 -6.43 27.71 -2.62
CA ALA A 389 -5.81 28.56 -3.63
C ALA A 389 -5.35 29.90 -3.06
N SER A 390 -6.13 30.51 -2.16
CA SER A 390 -5.73 31.77 -1.51
C SER A 390 -4.48 31.62 -0.65
N ILE A 391 -4.30 30.48 0.04
CA ILE A 391 -3.07 30.16 0.79
C ILE A 391 -1.88 30.02 -0.17
N MET A 392 -2.07 29.36 -1.31
CA MET A 392 -1.00 29.18 -2.30
C MET A 392 -0.50 30.51 -2.87
N HIS A 393 -1.35 31.54 -2.93
CA HIS A 393 -0.99 32.89 -3.37
C HIS A 393 -0.59 33.84 -2.23
N ASN A 394 -0.65 33.39 -0.98
CA ASN A 394 -0.31 34.21 0.17
C ASN A 394 1.20 34.21 0.44
N GLU A 395 1.88 35.31 0.11
CA GLU A 395 3.33 35.45 0.34
C GLU A 395 3.72 35.35 1.82
N GLU A 396 2.92 35.90 2.73
CA GLU A 396 3.18 35.88 4.17
C GLU A 396 3.18 34.43 4.69
N PHE A 397 2.23 33.61 4.24
CA PHE A 397 2.21 32.18 4.58
C PHE A 397 3.51 31.48 4.18
N TRP A 398 4.02 31.71 2.96
CA TRP A 398 5.24 31.05 2.49
C TRP A 398 6.49 31.55 3.21
N ILE A 399 6.54 32.83 3.60
CA ILE A 399 7.62 33.40 4.42
C ILE A 399 7.60 32.74 5.80
N GLU A 400 6.46 32.77 6.50
CA GLU A 400 6.31 32.14 7.82
C GLU A 400 6.57 30.62 7.76
N ALA A 401 6.10 29.93 6.71
CA ALA A 401 6.35 28.50 6.52
C ALA A 401 7.84 28.17 6.33
N LYS A 402 8.61 29.06 5.69
CA LYS A 402 10.08 28.92 5.55
C LYS A 402 10.83 29.20 6.85
N GLU A 403 10.26 29.97 7.76
CA GLU A 403 10.81 30.18 9.11
C GLU A 403 10.50 29.00 10.03
N VAL A 404 9.31 28.41 9.90
CA VAL A 404 8.85 27.28 10.73
C VAL A 404 9.44 25.94 10.28
N LYS A 405 9.77 25.76 9.00
CA LYS A 405 10.38 24.51 8.53
C LYS A 405 11.67 24.22 9.31
N VAL A 406 11.91 22.94 9.59
CA VAL A 406 13.17 22.50 10.19
C VAL A 406 14.31 22.92 9.25
N PRO A 407 15.35 23.65 9.72
CA PRO A 407 16.49 24.00 8.89
C PRO A 407 17.09 22.73 8.25
N ASN A 408 17.61 22.85 7.03
CA ASN A 408 18.34 21.77 6.37
C ASN A 408 19.61 21.44 7.20
N GLY A 409 19.46 20.61 8.22
CA GLY A 409 20.54 19.96 8.93
C GLY A 409 20.81 18.59 8.30
N HIS A 410 22.03 18.09 8.47
CA HIS A 410 22.49 16.76 8.04
C HIS A 410 21.71 15.56 8.64
N TRP A 411 20.51 15.75 9.19
CA TRP A 411 19.67 14.67 9.71
C TRP A 411 19.09 13.78 8.60
N GLU A 412 18.94 14.30 7.36
CA GLU A 412 18.60 13.49 6.18
C GLU A 412 19.67 12.43 5.85
N SER A 413 20.88 12.57 6.40
CA SER A 413 21.99 11.62 6.25
C SER A 413 22.28 10.78 7.51
N SER A 414 21.45 10.87 8.55
CA SER A 414 21.55 10.01 9.72
C SER A 414 20.79 8.70 9.49
N PRO A 415 21.46 7.52 9.53
CA PRO A 415 20.82 6.22 9.36
C PRO A 415 19.71 5.93 10.40
N SER A 416 19.67 6.71 11.48
CA SER A 416 18.75 6.57 12.60
C SER A 416 17.30 7.02 12.31
N PHE A 417 17.06 7.74 11.19
CA PHE A 417 15.76 8.28 10.82
C PHE A 417 15.29 7.88 9.42
N GLU A 418 16.01 6.98 8.74
CA GLU A 418 15.45 6.29 7.59
C GLU A 418 14.26 5.46 8.06
N THR A 419 13.08 5.90 7.64
CA THR A 419 11.95 4.99 7.52
C THR A 419 12.37 3.94 6.51
N VAL A 420 12.44 2.70 6.96
CA VAL A 420 12.22 1.57 6.06
C VAL A 420 10.84 1.83 5.48
N ASP A 421 10.79 2.40 4.28
CA ASP A 421 9.56 2.51 3.50
C ASP A 421 9.01 1.08 3.43
N SER A 422 7.93 0.83 4.16
CA SER A 422 7.26 -0.49 4.19
C SER A 422 6.70 -0.88 2.82
N ASP A 423 6.72 0.03 1.85
CA ASP A 423 6.41 -0.22 0.44
C ASP A 423 7.66 -0.37 -0.45
N GLU A 424 8.85 0.09 -0.03
CA GLU A 424 10.13 -0.12 -0.75
C GLU A 424 10.97 -1.28 -0.20
N GLU A 425 10.72 -1.75 1.03
CA GLU A 425 11.19 -3.04 1.53
C GLU A 425 10.02 -3.83 2.14
N GLY A 426 9.32 -4.58 1.30
CA GLY A 426 8.45 -5.62 1.80
C GLY A 426 9.31 -6.65 2.51
N ILE A 427 9.18 -6.79 3.83
CA ILE A 427 9.39 -7.96 4.70
C ILE A 427 9.14 -7.49 6.15
N GLY A 428 8.65 -8.39 7.02
CA GLY A 428 8.55 -8.17 8.48
C GLY A 428 9.88 -7.76 9.13
N PRO A 429 9.96 -7.62 10.46
CA PRO A 429 10.96 -6.81 11.16
C PRO A 429 12.36 -7.01 10.59
N ALA A 430 12.81 -6.03 9.81
CA ALA A 430 14.13 -6.03 9.22
C ALA A 430 15.14 -5.99 10.37
N ILE A 431 15.79 -7.14 10.53
CA ILE A 431 16.91 -7.38 11.43
C ILE A 431 17.98 -6.35 11.07
N TYR A 432 18.09 -5.30 11.90
CA TYR A 432 19.16 -4.31 11.83
C TYR A 432 20.51 -5.03 11.92
N GLY A 433 21.24 -4.99 10.81
CA GLY A 433 22.61 -5.44 10.75
C GLY A 433 23.17 -5.29 9.35
N LYS A 434 24.14 -4.39 9.21
CA LYS A 434 25.45 -4.68 8.60
C LYS A 434 26.46 -3.59 9.01
N PRO A 435 27.77 -3.94 9.00
CA PRO A 435 28.73 -3.73 10.08
C PRO A 435 29.23 -2.31 10.28
#